data_AF-A0A5A9YXH1-F1
#
_entry.id   AF-A0A5A9YXH1-F1
#
_cell.length_a   1.000
_cell.length_b   1.000
_cell.length_c   1.000
_cell.angle_alpha   90.00
_cell.angle_beta   90.00
_cell.angle_gamma   90.00
#
_symmetry.space_group_name_H-M   'P 1'
#
loop_
_entity.id
_entity.type
_entity.pdbx_description
1 polymer ?
#
loop_
_entity_poly.entity_id
_entity_poly.type
_entity_poly.pdbx_seq_one_letter_code
_entity_poly.pdbx_strand_id
1 'polypeptide(L)'
;MCSKDKNEESVEANIPSLFDSWHNVWRIYLNWFSWHTGLHFLAVGGVFSIDIIRESYLLYASLFMLIFALTAFVASYAMMRYDKKIRCLANISFGKKANPLFGTPVAQVGAFGAMIISFGLVVLWFVLILFSLCGRFAAEV
;
A
#
# COMPACT_ATOMS: atom_id res chain seq x y z
N MET A 1 -21.67 -7.12 1.74
CA MET A 1 -22.45 -8.12 0.99
C MET A 1 -21.54 -8.77 -0.03
N CYS A 2 -21.33 -10.09 0.04
CA CYS A 2 -20.79 -10.84 -1.09
C CYS A 2 -21.91 -10.92 -2.14
N SER A 3 -21.70 -10.35 -3.33
CA SER A 3 -22.65 -10.56 -4.43
C SER A 3 -22.61 -12.03 -4.80
N LYS A 4 -23.76 -12.70 -4.80
CA LYS A 4 -23.89 -14.04 -5.37
C LYS A 4 -23.95 -13.87 -6.89
N ASP A 5 -22.80 -13.70 -7.53
CA ASP A 5 -22.76 -13.83 -8.99
C ASP A 5 -22.91 -15.31 -9.32
N LYS A 6 -24.01 -15.64 -9.99
CA LYS A 6 -24.47 -17.02 -10.25
C LYS A 6 -23.63 -17.79 -11.28
N ASN A 7 -22.48 -17.25 -11.69
CA ASN A 7 -21.58 -17.83 -12.70
C ASN A 7 -20.20 -18.22 -12.14
N GLU A 8 -19.98 -18.23 -10.82
CA GLU A 8 -18.81 -18.88 -10.24
C GLU A 8 -19.01 -20.40 -10.27
N GLU A 9 -18.85 -20.94 -11.48
CA GLU A 9 -18.62 -22.34 -11.78
C GLU A 9 -17.59 -22.88 -10.80
N SER A 10 -17.94 -24.00 -10.17
CA SER A 10 -17.27 -24.69 -9.07
C SER A 10 -15.75 -24.76 -9.19
N VAL A 11 -15.05 -23.71 -8.79
CA VAL A 11 -13.67 -23.83 -8.35
C VAL A 11 -13.75 -24.37 -6.93
N GLU A 12 -13.73 -25.70 -6.80
CA GLU A 12 -13.28 -26.36 -5.57
C GLU A 12 -11.84 -25.94 -5.32
N ALA A 13 -11.64 -24.71 -4.86
CA ALA A 13 -10.37 -24.24 -4.36
C ALA A 13 -10.09 -25.08 -3.11
N ASN A 14 -9.16 -26.02 -3.24
CA ASN A 14 -8.71 -26.85 -2.13
C ASN A 14 -8.26 -25.92 -1.01
N ILE A 15 -9.03 -25.84 0.07
CA ILE A 15 -8.94 -24.75 1.04
C ILE A 15 -7.54 -24.49 1.61
N PRO A 16 -6.73 -25.51 1.93
CA PRO A 16 -5.35 -25.31 2.36
C PRO A 16 -4.55 -24.49 1.34
N SER A 17 -4.76 -24.71 0.04
CA SER A 17 -4.07 -23.98 -1.02
C SER A 17 -4.49 -22.51 -1.10
N LEU A 18 -5.75 -22.18 -0.78
CA LEU A 18 -6.24 -20.80 -0.73
C LEU A 18 -5.61 -20.02 0.43
N PHE A 19 -5.51 -20.67 1.60
CA PHE A 19 -4.89 -20.09 2.79
C PHE A 19 -3.38 -19.89 2.61
N ASP A 20 -2.69 -20.91 2.11
CA ASP A 20 -1.24 -20.85 1.84
C ASP A 20 -0.91 -19.79 0.79
N SER A 21 -1.72 -19.70 -0.27
CA SER A 21 -1.60 -18.67 -1.31
C SER A 21 -1.75 -17.27 -0.71
N TRP A 22 -2.80 -17.03 0.08
CA TRP A 22 -3.01 -15.74 0.74
C TRP A 22 -1.86 -15.37 1.67
N HIS A 23 -1.39 -16.30 2.51
CA HIS A 23 -0.28 -16.05 3.43
C HIS A 23 1.03 -15.75 2.69
N ASN A 24 1.27 -16.43 1.57
CA ASN A 24 2.44 -16.18 0.74
C ASN A 24 2.39 -14.78 0.11
N VAL A 25 1.26 -14.41 -0.49
CA VAL A 25 1.05 -13.06 -1.07
C VAL A 25 1.19 -11.99 0.00
N TRP A 26 0.59 -12.20 1.18
CA TRP A 26 0.65 -11.25 2.29
C TRP A 26 2.07 -11.02 2.78
N ARG A 27 2.87 -12.08 2.95
CA ARG A 27 4.27 -11.99 3.36
C ARG A 27 5.14 -11.28 2.32
N ILE A 28 4.97 -11.61 1.03
CA ILE A 28 5.68 -10.92 -0.06
C ILE A 28 5.33 -9.43 -0.06
N TYR A 29 4.04 -9.11 0.08
CA TYR A 29 3.57 -7.74 0.18
C TYR A 29 4.18 -7.00 1.38
N LEU A 30 4.20 -7.58 2.58
CA LEU A 30 4.77 -6.94 3.76
C LEU A 30 6.28 -6.68 3.61
N ASN A 31 7.03 -7.63 3.07
CA ASN A 31 8.47 -7.45 2.81
C ASN A 31 8.72 -6.32 1.80
N TRP A 32 7.97 -6.33 0.70
CA TRP A 32 8.03 -5.27 -0.30
C TRP A 32 7.66 -3.90 0.30
N PHE A 33 6.56 -3.85 1.06
CA PHE A 33 6.05 -2.63 1.68
C PHE A 33 7.04 -2.04 2.70
N SER A 34 7.67 -2.89 3.50
CA SER A 34 8.69 -2.49 4.46
C SER A 34 9.90 -1.86 3.77
N TRP A 35 10.44 -2.52 2.74
CA TRP A 35 11.58 -2.00 1.99
C TRP A 35 11.22 -0.69 1.26
N HIS A 36 10.05 -0.65 0.62
CA HIS A 36 9.52 0.53 -0.05
C HIS A 36 9.36 1.72 0.90
N THR A 37 8.79 1.50 2.08
CA THR A 37 8.64 2.53 3.11
C THR A 37 10.01 3.01 3.62
N GLY A 38 10.97 2.09 3.78
CA GLY A 38 12.35 2.42 4.13
C GLY A 38 13.02 3.36 3.12
N LEU A 39 12.81 3.15 1.82
CA LEU A 39 13.31 4.05 0.77
C LEU A 39 12.75 5.47 0.91
N HIS A 40 11.47 5.61 1.29
CA HIS A 40 10.91 6.94 1.54
C HIS A 40 11.58 7.64 2.71
N PHE A 41 11.79 6.95 3.83
CA PHE A 41 12.47 7.55 4.98
C PHE A 41 13.93 7.92 4.66
N LEU A 42 14.63 7.09 3.89
CA LEU A 42 15.98 7.42 3.41
C LEU A 42 15.97 8.65 2.50
N ALA A 43 15.01 8.75 1.57
CA ALA A 43 14.88 9.89 0.68
C ALA A 43 14.56 11.18 1.46
N VAL A 44 13.65 11.12 2.43
CA VAL A 44 13.34 12.24 3.33
C VAL A 44 14.58 12.68 4.09
N GLY A 45 15.31 11.73 4.69
CA GLY A 45 16.56 12.02 5.40
C GLY A 45 17.61 12.68 4.49
N GLY A 46 17.77 12.18 3.26
CA GLY A 46 18.68 12.76 2.28
C GLY A 46 18.32 14.19 1.87
N VAL A 47 17.03 14.48 1.69
CA VAL A 47 16.53 15.83 1.37
C VAL A 47 16.90 16.84 2.46
N PHE A 48 16.79 16.47 3.74
CA PHE A 48 17.08 17.37 4.86
C PHE A 48 18.55 17.40 5.28
N SER A 49 19.37 16.43 4.87
CA SER A 49 20.78 16.33 5.30
C SER A 49 21.77 16.99 4.33
N ILE A 50 21.35 17.27 3.09
CA ILE A 50 22.25 17.77 2.06
C ILE A 50 21.83 19.21 1.72
N ASP A 51 22.50 20.17 2.35
CA ASP A 51 22.36 21.62 2.07
C ASP A 51 22.57 21.98 0.57
N ILE A 52 23.16 21.07 -0.20
CA ILE A 52 23.57 21.25 -1.60
C ILE A 52 22.50 20.78 -2.60
N ILE A 53 21.37 20.17 -2.17
CA ILE A 53 20.30 19.81 -3.11
C ILE A 53 19.71 21.10 -3.66
N ARG A 54 20.20 21.54 -4.84
CA ARG A 54 19.64 22.67 -5.57
C ARG A 54 18.15 22.41 -5.79
N GLU A 55 17.36 23.47 -5.69
CA GLU A 55 15.89 23.46 -5.79
C GLU A 55 15.35 22.61 -6.96
N SER A 56 16.08 22.60 -8.09
CA SER A 56 15.73 21.79 -9.26
C SER A 56 15.73 20.28 -8.97
N TYR A 57 16.72 19.76 -8.24
CA TYR A 57 16.82 18.34 -7.91
C TYR A 57 15.80 17.93 -6.84
N LEU A 58 15.44 18.83 -5.93
CA LEU A 58 14.40 18.59 -4.93
C LEU A 58 13.05 18.32 -5.59
N LEU A 59 12.68 19.10 -6.61
CA LEU A 59 11.43 18.91 -7.35
C LEU A 59 11.39 17.54 -8.06
N TYR A 60 12.46 17.18 -8.78
CA TYR A 60 12.53 15.90 -9.49
C TYR A 60 12.51 14.71 -8.52
N ALA A 61 13.28 14.78 -7.43
CA ALA A 61 13.30 13.75 -6.40
C ALA A 61 11.91 13.60 -5.76
N SER A 62 11.26 14.72 -5.41
CA SER A 62 9.92 14.69 -4.80
C SER A 62 8.86 14.14 -5.74
N LEU A 63 8.91 14.47 -7.04
CA LEU A 63 8.02 13.89 -8.06
C LEU A 63 8.24 12.38 -8.20
N PHE A 64 9.49 11.93 -8.26
CA PHE A 64 9.80 10.51 -8.34
C PHE A 64 9.30 9.74 -7.11
N MET A 65 9.54 10.29 -5.91
CA MET A 65 9.07 9.69 -4.67
C MET A 65 7.53 9.76 -4.55
N LEU A 66 6.87 10.77 -5.10
CA LEU A 66 5.40 10.81 -5.17
C LEU A 66 4.84 9.64 -5.98
N ILE A 67 5.43 9.31 -7.12
CA ILE A 67 5.03 8.16 -7.95
C ILE A 67 5.21 6.85 -7.17
N PHE A 68 6.31 6.71 -6.43
CA PHE A 68 6.54 5.55 -5.57
C PHE A 68 5.47 5.45 -4.47
N ALA A 69 5.17 6.55 -3.77
CA ALA A 69 4.16 6.57 -2.73
C ALA A 69 2.75 6.22 -3.26
N LEU A 70 2.39 6.71 -4.46
CA LEU A 70 1.14 6.33 -5.13
C LEU A 70 1.10 4.84 -5.45
N THR A 71 2.23 4.25 -5.87
CA THR A 71 2.35 2.82 -6.12
C THR A 71 2.08 2.01 -4.84
N ALA A 72 2.64 2.43 -3.70
CA ALA A 72 2.35 1.83 -2.39
C ALA A 72 0.88 1.96 -1.99
N PHE A 73 0.26 3.11 -2.25
CA PHE A 73 -1.16 3.32 -1.96
C PHE A 73 -2.05 2.37 -2.77
N VAL A 74 -1.82 2.27 -4.09
CA VAL A 74 -2.56 1.36 -4.98
C VAL A 74 -2.34 -0.10 -4.58
N ALA A 75 -1.11 -0.50 -4.29
CA ALA A 75 -0.79 -1.85 -3.85
C ALA A 75 -1.50 -2.20 -2.52
N SER A 76 -1.50 -1.28 -1.55
CA SER A 76 -2.19 -1.47 -0.26
C SER A 76 -3.70 -1.60 -0.43
N TYR A 77 -4.30 -0.77 -1.29
CA TYR A 77 -5.71 -0.88 -1.63
C TYR A 77 -6.05 -2.20 -2.34
N ALA A 78 -5.21 -2.64 -3.29
CA ALA A 78 -5.37 -3.92 -3.96
C ALA A 78 -5.27 -5.09 -2.98
N MET A 79 -4.33 -5.04 -2.03
CA MET A 79 -4.16 -6.07 -1.01
C MET A 79 -5.38 -6.12 -0.08
N MET A 80 -5.94 -4.98 0.32
CA MET A 80 -7.18 -4.92 1.10
C MET A 80 -8.38 -5.53 0.34
N ARG A 81 -8.48 -5.29 -0.98
CA ARG A 81 -9.50 -5.90 -1.84
C ARG A 81 -9.30 -7.41 -1.97
N TYR A 82 -8.06 -7.86 -2.14
CA TYR A 82 -7.70 -9.28 -2.22
C TYR A 82 -8.04 -10.02 -0.91
N ASP A 83 -7.66 -9.46 0.25
CA ASP A 83 -8.01 -10.01 1.57
C ASP A 83 -9.53 -10.14 1.74
N LYS A 84 -10.29 -9.11 1.37
CA LYS A 84 -11.76 -9.14 1.40
C LYS A 84 -12.34 -10.24 0.49
N LYS A 85 -11.77 -10.44 -0.70
CA LYS A 85 -12.20 -11.49 -1.63
C LYS A 85 -11.93 -12.88 -1.06
N ILE A 86 -10.72 -13.12 -0.54
CA ILE A 86 -10.34 -14.41 0.08
C ILE A 86 -11.23 -14.74 1.27
N ARG A 87 -11.54 -13.77 2.15
CA ARG A 87 -12.49 -13.97 3.26
C ARG A 87 -13.90 -14.28 2.78
N CYS A 88 -14.34 -13.66 1.68
CA CYS A 88 -15.64 -13.94 1.09
C CYS A 88 -15.70 -15.40 0.62
N LEU A 89 -14.68 -15.86 -0.12
CA LEU A 89 -14.57 -17.24 -0.59
C LEU A 89 -14.54 -18.22 0.59
N ALA A 90 -13.73 -17.95 1.61
CA ALA A 90 -13.67 -18.77 2.82
C ALA A 90 -15.03 -18.86 3.55
N ASN A 91 -15.74 -17.75 3.69
CA ASN A 91 -17.06 -17.73 4.34
C ASN A 91 -18.12 -18.53 3.55
N ILE A 92 -18.00 -18.56 2.22
CA ILE A 92 -18.87 -19.40 1.37
C ILE A 92 -18.51 -20.87 1.56
N SER A 93 -17.22 -21.24 1.55
CA SER A 93 -16.76 -22.63 1.64
C SER A 93 -17.02 -23.30 2.99
N PHE A 94 -17.03 -22.55 4.10
CA PHE A 94 -17.14 -23.12 5.45
C PHE A 94 -18.43 -22.75 6.21
N GLY A 95 -19.27 -21.90 5.63
CA GLY A 95 -20.34 -21.23 6.38
C GLY A 95 -19.79 -20.28 7.45
N LYS A 96 -20.69 -19.65 8.23
CA LYS A 96 -20.36 -18.57 9.20
C LYS A 96 -19.36 -18.95 10.32
N LYS A 97 -18.86 -20.20 10.37
CA LYS A 97 -17.94 -20.70 11.40
C LYS A 97 -16.44 -20.51 11.07
N ALA A 98 -16.04 -20.15 9.85
CA ALA A 98 -14.62 -19.99 9.48
C ALA A 98 -14.01 -18.60 9.70
N ASN A 99 -14.77 -17.64 10.22
CA ASN A 99 -14.26 -16.30 10.54
C ASN A 99 -12.97 -16.26 11.39
N PRO A 100 -12.64 -17.20 12.30
CA PRO A 100 -11.38 -17.14 13.03
C PRO A 100 -10.16 -17.68 12.28
N LEU A 101 -10.34 -18.41 11.16
CA LEU A 101 -9.24 -19.09 10.45
C LEU A 101 -8.58 -18.23 9.36
N PHE A 102 -9.33 -17.30 8.74
CA PHE A 102 -8.81 -16.49 7.62
C PHE A 102 -8.49 -15.07 8.08
N GLY A 103 -7.23 -14.88 8.47
CA GLY A 103 -6.66 -13.57 8.77
C GLY A 103 -7.20 -12.97 10.06
N THR A 104 -6.46 -13.12 11.15
CA THR A 104 -6.62 -12.36 12.40
C THR A 104 -6.91 -10.87 12.13
N PRO A 105 -7.60 -10.16 13.04
CA PRO A 105 -7.77 -8.69 12.99
C PRO A 105 -6.47 -7.95 12.62
N VAL A 106 -5.32 -8.51 13.00
CA VAL A 106 -3.96 -8.09 12.63
C VAL A 106 -3.76 -7.85 11.13
N ALA A 107 -4.30 -8.68 10.23
CA ALA A 107 -4.10 -8.50 8.79
C ALA A 107 -4.90 -7.32 8.24
N GLN A 108 -6.12 -7.11 8.75
CA GLN A 108 -6.93 -5.93 8.41
C GLN A 108 -6.29 -4.65 8.95
N VAL A 109 -5.84 -4.67 10.21
CA VAL A 109 -5.13 -3.55 10.84
C VAL A 109 -3.84 -3.26 10.07
N GLY A 110 -3.11 -4.30 9.65
CA GLY A 110 -1.90 -4.17 8.85
C GLY A 110 -2.15 -3.52 7.48
N ALA A 111 -3.15 -3.98 6.74
CA ALA A 111 -3.48 -3.42 5.42
C ALA A 111 -3.97 -1.97 5.53
N PHE A 112 -4.81 -1.69 6.53
CA PHE A 112 -5.31 -0.35 6.80
C PHE A 112 -4.18 0.60 7.23
N GLY A 113 -3.29 0.14 8.11
CA GLY A 113 -2.09 0.87 8.52
C GLY A 113 -1.17 1.18 7.34
N ALA A 114 -0.92 0.19 6.46
CA ALA A 114 -0.13 0.38 5.25
C ALA A 114 -0.76 1.41 4.29
N MET A 115 -2.09 1.42 4.17
CA MET A 115 -2.82 2.41 3.38
C MET A 115 -2.69 3.82 3.97
N ILE A 116 -2.82 3.98 5.29
CA ILE A 116 -2.63 5.27 5.97
C ILE A 116 -1.20 5.78 5.77
N ILE A 117 -0.19 4.92 5.98
CA ILE A 117 1.22 5.29 5.80
C ILE A 117 1.48 5.73 4.35
N SER A 118 0.99 4.95 3.38
CA SER A 118 1.14 5.29 1.96
C SER A 118 0.48 6.62 1.62
N PHE A 119 -0.72 6.86 2.13
CA PHE A 119 -1.42 8.13 1.92
C PHE A 119 -0.68 9.30 2.57
N GLY A 120 -0.16 9.12 3.78
CA GLY A 120 0.68 10.11 4.46
C GLY A 120 1.94 10.44 3.66
N LEU A 121 2.58 9.43 3.06
CA LEU A 121 3.73 9.63 2.17
C LEU A 121 3.34 10.39 0.91
N VAL A 122 2.21 10.09 0.27
CA VAL A 122 1.71 10.85 -0.88
C VAL A 122 1.52 12.33 -0.52
N VAL A 123 0.86 12.62 0.61
CA VAL A 123 0.67 13.99 1.08
C VAL A 123 2.00 14.68 1.36
N LEU A 124 2.93 14.00 2.04
CA LEU A 124 4.26 14.54 2.35
C LEU A 124 5.01 14.95 1.06
N TRP A 125 5.12 14.06 0.08
CA TRP A 125 5.82 14.36 -1.17
C TRP A 125 5.11 15.43 -1.99
N PHE A 126 3.78 15.45 -1.97
CA PHE A 126 2.99 16.51 -2.61
C PHE A 126 3.26 17.88 -1.97
N VAL A 127 3.33 17.96 -0.64
CA VAL A 127 3.67 19.19 0.08
C VAL A 127 5.08 19.67 -0.27
N LEU A 128 6.07 18.77 -0.35
CA LEU A 128 7.44 19.15 -0.75
C LEU A 128 7.51 19.69 -2.19
N ILE A 129 6.70 19.16 -3.11
CA ILE A 129 6.57 19.71 -4.47
C ILE A 129 6.02 21.14 -4.41
N LEU A 130 4.94 21.38 -3.65
CA LEU A 130 4.37 22.72 -3.51
C LEU A 130 5.38 23.71 -2.93
N PHE A 131 6.10 23.33 -1.87
CA PHE A 131 7.15 24.17 -1.31
C PHE A 131 8.25 24.49 -2.32
N SER A 132 8.70 23.50 -3.09
CA SER A 132 9.72 23.71 -4.13
C SER A 132 9.24 24.66 -5.23
N LEU A 133 7.97 24.55 -5.66
CA LEU A 133 7.39 25.47 -6.65
C LEU A 133 7.23 26.88 -6.09
N CYS A 134 6.68 27.03 -4.88
CA CYS A 134 6.48 28.33 -4.25
C CYS A 134 7.80 29.05 -3.94
N GLY A 135 8.83 28.33 -3.47
CA GLY A 135 10.16 28.89 -3.23
C GLY A 135 10.78 29.45 -4.51
N ARG A 136 10.64 28.71 -5.62
CA ARG A 136 11.11 29.16 -6.92
C ARG A 136 10.39 30.42 -7.41
N PHE A 137 9.07 30.50 -7.26
CA PHE A 137 8.32 31.71 -7.60
C PHE A 137 8.75 32.92 -6.78
N ALA A 138 9.05 32.75 -5.48
CA ALA A 138 9.50 33.84 -4.63
C ALA A 138 10.92 34.33 -4.97
N ALA A 139 11.78 33.47 -5.51
CA ALA A 139 13.13 33.83 -5.92
C ALA A 139 13.19 34.54 -7.30
N GLU A 140 12.16 34.36 -8.12
CA GLU A 140 12.06 34.96 -9.46
C GLU A 140 11.36 36.34 -9.48
N VAL A 141 10.80 36.79 -8.35
CA VAL A 141 10.11 38.10 -8.16
C VAL A 141 11.00 39.08 -7.42
#